data_AF-A0A9D4CAF5-F1
#
_entry.id   AF-A0A9D4CAF5-F1
#
_cell.length_a   1.000
_cell.length_b   1.000
_cell.length_c   1.000
_cell.angle_alpha   90.00
_cell.angle_beta   90.00
_cell.angle_gamma   90.00
#
_symmetry.space_group_name_H-M   'P 1'
#
loop_
_entity.id
_entity.type
_entity.pdbx_description
1 polymer ?
#
loop_
_entity_poly.entity_id
_entity_poly.type
_entity_poly.pdbx_seq_one_letter_code
_entity_poly.pdbx_strand_id
1 'polypeptide(L)'
;MTGQGTLFTTKEEATLVDHVKYMANLGYGFTITEVVAKATGYAVFLKKRTPHNPLSVKWFHSFRRRWPEIKVVKPRALSQCRAKSTTEQAVYSYFDNLETIIKNNNLQNKPNVYTT
;
A
#
# COMPACT_ATOMS: atom_id res chain seq x y z
N MET A 1 -3.47 37.40 8.99
CA MET A 1 -4.32 36.19 9.02
C MET A 1 -3.42 34.98 9.19
N THR A 2 -3.21 34.55 10.43
CA THR A 2 -2.38 33.37 10.77
C THR A 2 -3.21 32.11 10.54
N GLY A 3 -3.04 31.48 9.37
CA GLY A 3 -3.67 30.20 9.08
C GLY A 3 -3.19 29.14 10.07
N GLN A 4 -4.10 28.34 10.61
CA GLN A 4 -3.77 27.24 11.52
C GLN A 4 -2.65 26.39 10.91
N GLY A 5 -1.54 26.26 11.64
CA GLY A 5 -0.35 25.53 11.16
C GLY A 5 -0.72 24.12 10.73
N THR A 6 -0.25 23.72 9.56
CA THR A 6 -0.42 22.35 9.06
C THR A 6 0.24 21.37 10.02
N LEU A 7 -0.39 20.21 10.27
CA LEU A 7 0.17 19.18 11.16
C LEU A 7 1.59 18.77 10.75
N PHE A 8 1.82 18.71 9.43
CA PHE A 8 3.10 18.42 8.82
C PHE A 8 3.77 19.70 8.31
N THR A 9 5.09 19.71 8.36
CA THR A 9 5.92 20.67 7.64
C THR A 9 5.90 20.34 6.14
N THR A 10 6.23 21.30 5.29
CA THR A 10 6.30 21.07 3.83
C THR A 10 7.24 19.92 3.46
N LYS A 11 8.33 19.73 4.20
CA LYS A 11 9.28 18.62 3.99
C LYS A 11 8.66 17.26 4.33
N GLU A 12 7.94 17.19 5.44
CA GLU A 12 7.23 15.96 5.85
C GLU A 12 6.09 15.62 4.88
N GLU A 13 5.37 16.63 4.38
CA GLU A 13 4.36 16.44 3.34
C GLU A 13 4.99 15.94 2.04
N ALA A 14 6.13 16.48 1.63
CA ALA A 14 6.86 16.03 0.43
C ALA A 14 7.24 14.55 0.51
N THR A 15 7.71 14.06 1.67
CA THR A 15 7.99 12.63 1.88
C THR A 15 6.76 11.75 1.66
N LEU A 16 5.58 12.20 2.14
CA LEU A 16 4.32 11.49 1.90
C LEU A 16 3.94 11.52 0.41
N VAL A 17 4.14 12.66 -0.26
CA VAL A 17 3.89 12.81 -1.70
C VAL A 17 4.76 11.84 -2.51
N ASP A 18 6.06 11.79 -2.22
CA ASP A 18 7.01 10.93 -2.92
C ASP A 18 6.68 9.45 -2.73
N HIS A 19 6.27 9.05 -1.52
CA HIS A 19 5.81 7.68 -1.28
C HIS A 19 4.55 7.34 -2.09
N VAL A 20 3.59 8.26 -2.17
CA VAL A 20 2.36 8.06 -2.97
C VAL A 20 2.68 7.97 -4.46
N LYS A 21 3.59 8.82 -4.98
CA LYS A 21 4.05 8.79 -6.37
C LYS A 21 4.81 7.49 -6.69
N TYR A 22 5.71 7.07 -5.80
CA TYR A 22 6.46 5.83 -5.94
C TYR A 22 5.53 4.62 -6.06
N MET A 23 4.55 4.50 -5.16
CA MET A 23 3.59 3.39 -5.20
C MET A 23 2.71 3.44 -6.44
N ALA A 24 2.31 4.63 -6.88
CA ALA A 24 1.56 4.80 -8.13
C ALA A 24 2.39 4.34 -9.36
N ASN A 25 3.69 4.63 -9.39
CA ASN A 25 4.61 4.15 -10.43
C ASN A 25 4.77 2.63 -10.42
N LEU A 26 4.69 1.99 -9.25
CA LEU A 26 4.63 0.53 -9.12
C LEU A 26 3.26 -0.06 -9.49
N GLY A 27 2.31 0.75 -9.96
CA GLY A 27 0.97 0.32 -10.35
C GLY A 27 -0.02 0.21 -9.17
N TYR A 28 0.36 0.67 -7.98
CA TYR A 28 -0.50 0.72 -6.80
C TYR A 28 -0.91 2.16 -6.47
N GLY A 29 -2.09 2.57 -6.94
CA GLY A 29 -2.72 3.80 -6.47
C GLY A 29 -3.24 3.62 -5.04
N PHE A 30 -3.15 4.66 -4.21
CA PHE A 30 -3.81 4.69 -2.91
C PHE A 30 -5.19 5.34 -2.99
N THR A 31 -6.13 4.81 -2.22
CA THR A 31 -7.40 5.48 -1.90
C THR A 31 -7.21 6.59 -0.86
N ILE A 32 -8.19 7.48 -0.74
CA ILE A 32 -8.18 8.57 0.25
C ILE A 32 -7.97 8.02 1.67
N THR A 33 -8.68 6.95 2.03
CA THR A 33 -8.61 6.32 3.34
C THR A 33 -7.23 5.72 3.62
N GLU A 34 -6.59 5.10 2.63
CA GLU A 34 -5.24 4.56 2.77
C GLU A 34 -4.20 5.66 2.96
N VAL A 35 -4.30 6.76 2.20
CA VAL A 35 -3.38 7.91 2.37
C VAL A 35 -3.57 8.52 3.77
N VAL A 36 -4.82 8.65 4.23
CA VAL A 36 -5.13 9.15 5.57
C VAL A 36 -4.60 8.21 6.66
N ALA A 37 -4.73 6.90 6.50
CA ALA A 37 -4.22 5.91 7.45
C ALA A 37 -2.68 5.93 7.51
N LYS A 38 -2.01 5.99 6.35
CA LYS A 38 -0.55 6.10 6.26
C LYS A 38 -0.05 7.42 6.86
N ALA A 39 -0.69 8.53 6.55
CA ALA A 39 -0.38 9.82 7.14
C ALA A 39 -0.59 9.82 8.66
N THR A 40 -1.63 9.14 9.16
CA THR A 40 -1.86 8.97 10.60
C THR A 40 -0.72 8.21 11.24
N GLY A 41 -0.31 7.06 10.68
CA GLY A 41 0.83 6.29 11.18
C GLY A 41 2.12 7.10 11.18
N TYR A 42 2.34 7.89 10.13
CA TYR A 42 3.49 8.79 10.04
C TYR A 42 3.45 9.91 11.10
N ALA A 43 2.27 10.50 11.36
CA ALA A 43 2.10 11.50 12.42
C ALA A 43 2.34 10.93 13.82
N VAL A 44 1.93 9.68 14.05
CA VAL A 44 2.19 8.96 15.31
C VAL A 44 3.68 8.68 15.47
N PHE A 45 4.34 8.24 14.41
CA PHE A 45 5.79 8.03 14.39
C PHE A 45 6.57 9.32 14.71
N LEU A 46 6.15 10.45 14.15
CA LEU A 46 6.72 11.77 14.44
C LEU A 46 6.28 12.36 15.79
N LYS A 47 5.52 11.61 16.60
CA LYS A 47 4.96 12.05 17.90
C LYS A 47 4.10 13.32 17.81
N LYS A 48 3.55 13.63 16.63
CA LYS A 48 2.65 14.79 16.40
C LYS A 48 1.19 14.46 16.67
N ARG A 49 0.85 13.17 16.76
CA ARG A 49 -0.50 12.69 17.07
C ARG A 49 -0.47 11.38 17.84
N THR A 50 -1.61 11.04 18.44
CA THR A 50 -1.85 9.75 19.09
C THR A 50 -2.61 8.79 18.16
N PRO A 51 -2.44 7.47 18.32
CA PRO A 51 -3.16 6.47 17.51
C PRO A 51 -4.68 6.57 17.60
N HIS A 52 -5.19 7.02 18.75
CA HIS A 52 -6.62 7.18 19.01
C HIS A 52 -7.25 8.40 18.33
N ASN A 53 -6.45 9.27 17.70
CA ASN A 53 -6.94 10.45 16.98
C ASN A 53 -6.42 10.42 15.53
N PRO A 54 -7.05 9.63 14.63
CA PRO A 54 -6.62 9.51 13.25
C PRO A 54 -6.94 10.76 12.42
N LEU A 55 -6.13 11.00 11.39
CA LEU A 55 -6.36 12.10 10.46
C LEU A 55 -7.71 11.91 9.77
N SER A 56 -8.35 13.02 9.42
CA SER A 56 -9.67 12.99 8.79
C SER A 56 -9.56 13.12 7.28
N VAL A 57 -10.62 12.73 6.58
CA VAL A 57 -10.76 13.00 5.14
C VAL A 57 -10.69 14.51 4.83
N LYS A 58 -11.12 15.38 5.76
CA LYS A 58 -10.97 16.84 5.63
C LYS A 58 -9.50 17.25 5.57
N TRP A 59 -8.63 16.64 6.38
CA TRP A 59 -7.18 16.87 6.29
C TRP A 59 -6.65 16.50 4.90
N PHE A 60 -7.11 15.37 4.34
CA PHE A 60 -6.69 14.95 2.99
C PHE A 60 -7.09 15.95 1.91
N HIS A 61 -8.29 16.52 1.96
CA HIS A 61 -8.69 17.57 1.02
C HIS A 61 -7.82 18.82 1.12
N SER A 62 -7.43 19.23 2.32
CA SER A 62 -6.49 20.33 2.53
C SER A 62 -5.08 20.00 2.05
N PHE A 63 -4.62 18.77 2.27
CA PHE A 63 -3.33 18.26 1.78
C PHE A 63 -3.29 18.23 0.25
N ARG A 64 -4.35 17.72 -0.40
CA ARG A 64 -4.49 17.71 -1.86
C ARG A 64 -4.58 19.12 -2.46
N ARG A 65 -5.14 20.10 -1.73
CA ARG A 65 -5.12 21.52 -2.16
C ARG A 65 -3.70 22.08 -2.22
N ARG A 66 -2.80 21.64 -1.32
CA ARG A 66 -1.39 22.04 -1.32
C ARG A 66 -0.57 21.29 -2.38
N TRP A 67 -0.94 20.03 -2.65
CA TRP A 67 -0.26 19.14 -3.59
C TRP A 67 -1.24 18.65 -4.68
N PRO A 68 -1.64 19.53 -5.62
CA PRO A 68 -2.67 19.24 -6.62
C PRO A 68 -2.25 18.16 -7.61
N GLU A 69 -0.97 17.84 -7.73
CA GLU A 69 -0.46 16.79 -8.61
C GLU A 69 -0.75 15.37 -8.10
N ILE A 70 -1.14 15.23 -6.83
CA ILE A 70 -1.53 13.94 -6.26
C ILE A 70 -2.90 13.54 -6.80
N LYS A 71 -2.88 12.64 -7.78
CA LYS A 71 -4.09 11.99 -8.28
C LYS A 71 -4.38 10.75 -7.43
N VAL A 72 -5.47 10.81 -6.67
CA VAL A 72 -6.03 9.61 -6.03
C VAL A 72 -6.69 8.78 -7.11
N VAL A 73 -6.11 7.63 -7.41
CA VAL A 73 -6.67 6.67 -8.36
C VAL A 73 -7.36 5.59 -7.53
N LYS A 74 -8.66 5.36 -7.75
CA LYS A 74 -9.31 4.16 -7.21
C LYS A 74 -8.58 2.96 -7.83
N PRO A 75 -7.81 2.19 -7.05
CA PRO A 75 -7.05 1.10 -7.64
C PRO A 75 -8.05 0.05 -8.12
N ARG A 76 -7.92 -0.39 -9.38
CA ARG A 76 -8.80 -1.42 -9.95
C ARG A 76 -8.63 -2.70 -9.13
N ALA A 77 -9.71 -3.46 -8.95
CA ALA A 77 -9.71 -4.67 -8.10
C ALA A 77 -8.54 -5.63 -8.45
N LEU A 78 -8.28 -5.83 -9.74
CA LEU A 78 -7.17 -6.66 -10.20
C LEU A 78 -5.79 -6.10 -9.84
N SER A 79 -5.58 -4.79 -9.92
CA SER A 79 -4.31 -4.14 -9.52
C SER A 79 -4.07 -4.27 -8.02
N GLN A 80 -5.13 -4.14 -7.20
CA GLN A 80 -5.04 -4.36 -5.76
C GLN A 80 -4.69 -5.82 -5.43
N CYS A 81 -5.36 -6.78 -6.07
CA CYS A 81 -5.08 -8.20 -5.89
C CYS A 81 -3.63 -8.52 -6.28
N ARG A 82 -3.15 -8.05 -7.44
CA ARG A 82 -1.76 -8.25 -7.87
C ARG A 82 -0.76 -7.72 -6.84
N ALA A 83 -0.91 -6.47 -6.41
CA ALA A 83 0.01 -5.89 -5.43
C ALA A 83 0.02 -6.65 -4.08
N LYS A 84 -1.14 -7.12 -3.62
CA LYS A 84 -1.24 -7.93 -2.39
C LYS A 84 -0.64 -9.33 -2.56
N SER A 85 -0.83 -9.95 -3.73
CA SER A 85 -0.32 -11.29 -4.06
C SER A 85 1.18 -11.32 -4.36
N THR A 86 1.80 -10.17 -4.63
CA THR A 86 3.26 -10.06 -4.87
C THR A 86 4.03 -9.67 -3.60
N THR A 87 3.39 -9.68 -2.43
CA THR A 87 4.13 -9.54 -1.16
C THR A 87 4.95 -10.80 -0.91
N GLU A 88 6.14 -10.63 -0.32
CA GLU A 88 7.07 -11.73 0.01
C GLU A 88 6.35 -12.87 0.75
N GLN A 89 5.55 -12.51 1.76
CA GLN A 89 4.74 -13.43 2.55
C GLN A 89 3.73 -14.21 1.70
N ALA A 90 3.04 -13.53 0.77
CA ALA A 90 2.06 -14.17 -0.11
C ALA A 90 2.73 -15.14 -1.10
N VAL A 91 3.91 -14.78 -1.60
CA VAL A 91 4.71 -15.64 -2.49
C VAL A 91 5.19 -16.88 -1.74
N TYR A 92 5.76 -16.75 -0.55
CA TYR A 92 6.19 -17.88 0.26
C TYR A 92 5.02 -18.79 0.63
N SER A 93 3.93 -18.24 1.17
CA SER A 93 2.72 -19.03 1.48
C SER A 93 2.16 -19.78 0.27
N TYR A 94 2.23 -19.19 -0.93
CA TYR A 94 1.79 -19.89 -2.13
C TYR A 94 2.65 -21.13 -2.41
N PHE A 95 3.98 -20.99 -2.39
CA PHE A 95 4.89 -22.10 -2.66
C PHE A 95 4.90 -23.17 -1.55
N ASP A 96 4.75 -22.77 -0.29
CA ASP A 96 4.62 -23.71 0.84
C ASP A 96 3.34 -24.56 0.71
N ASN A 97 2.22 -23.92 0.37
CA ASN A 97 0.96 -24.61 0.13
C ASN A 97 1.05 -25.52 -1.10
N LEU A 98 1.70 -25.06 -2.17
CA LEU A 98 1.94 -25.85 -3.37
C LEU A 98 2.77 -27.10 -3.06
N GLU A 99 3.87 -26.94 -2.32
CA GLU A 99 4.72 -28.06 -1.90
C GLU A 99 3.92 -29.06 -1.06
N THR A 100 3.09 -28.57 -0.13
CA THR A 100 2.22 -29.39 0.71
C THR A 100 1.23 -30.21 -0.14
N ILE A 101 0.58 -29.58 -1.12
CA ILE A 101 -0.37 -30.26 -2.02
C ILE A 101 0.36 -31.32 -2.84
N ILE A 102 1.54 -30.99 -3.39
CA ILE A 102 2.35 -31.91 -4.18
C ILE A 102 2.76 -33.13 -3.34
N LYS A 103 3.20 -32.93 -2.09
CA LYS A 103 3.55 -34.00 -1.15
C LYS A 103 2.33 -34.86 -0.80
N ASN A 104 1.23 -34.23 -0.40
CA ASN A 104 0.00 -34.93 0.04
C ASN A 104 -0.63 -35.78 -1.08
N ASN A 105 -0.48 -35.36 -2.34
CA ASN A 105 -1.02 -36.08 -3.49
C ASN A 105 0.01 -36.97 -4.19
N ASN A 106 1.21 -37.17 -3.60
CA ASN A 106 2.32 -37.93 -4.19
C ASN A 106 2.65 -37.51 -5.64
N LEU A 107 2.53 -36.23 -5.95
CA LEU A 107 2.73 -35.69 -7.30
C LEU A 107 4.20 -35.37 -7.62
N GLN A 108 5.13 -35.64 -6.70
CA GLN A 108 6.56 -35.34 -6.86
C GLN A 108 7.23 -36.09 -8.00
N ASN A 109 6.70 -37.25 -8.41
CA ASN A 109 7.28 -38.13 -9.42
C ASN A 109 6.21 -38.68 -10.37
N LYS A 110 5.54 -37.81 -11.14
CA LYS A 110 4.85 -38.28 -12.35
C LYS A 110 5.85 -38.26 -13.50
N PRO A 111 6.37 -39.42 -13.96
CA PRO A 111 7.17 -39.46 -15.16
C PRO A 111 6.35 -38.93 -16.33
N ASN A 112 6.92 -37.99 -17.06
CA ASN A 112 6.37 -37.55 -18.32
C ASN A 112 6.54 -38.69 -19.33
N VAL A 113 5.47 -39.43 -19.61
CA VAL A 113 5.44 -40.52 -20.60
C VAL A 113 5.41 -40.00 -22.05
N TYR A 114 6.16 -38.96 -22.36
CA TYR A 114 6.51 -38.65 -23.76
C TYR A 114 7.84 -39.30 -24.11
N THR A 115 7.82 -40.62 -24.18
CA THR A 115 8.70 -41.37 -25.07
C THR A 115 7.83 -41.90 -26.21
N THR A 116 7.82 -41.18 -27.33
CA THR A 116 7.55 -41.72 -28.67
C THR A 116 8.36 -40.91 -29.65
#